data_AF-A0A0G0PXA2-F1
#
_entry.id   AF-A0A0G0PXA2-F1
#
_cell.length_a   1.000
_cell.length_b   1.000
_cell.length_c   1.000
_cell.angle_alpha   90.00
_cell.angle_beta   90.00
_cell.angle_gamma   90.00
#
_symmetry.space_group_name_H-M   'P 1'
#
loop_
_entity.id
_entity.type
_entity.pdbx_description
1 polymer ?
#
loop_
_entity_poly.entity_id
_entity_poly.type
_entity_poly.pdbx_seq_one_letter_code
_entity_poly.pdbx_strand_id
1 'polypeptide(L)'
;IYIFGGTKHGNSRKLKKFINDNFFELKAEIFSTMDNIKDCDALIATSWQTAYPVRAIQNARKKFYFVQDFEPWFYPMSSEYKMAENTYKFGFYGICAGPWLVKKVNEYEMPAGYFDLAYDPKIYFPREVKTPIKLESKDEYNSKKIISLPNVSSLMCGRLRPGAVLNYCFRVCENFIRGGLILI
;
A
#
# COMPACT_ATOMS: atom_id res chain seq x y z
N ILE A 1 -3.07 -0.34 17.76
CA ILE A 1 -3.54 0.45 16.59
C ILE A 1 -4.32 1.63 17.11
N TYR A 2 -3.89 2.85 16.80
CA TYR A 2 -4.62 4.06 17.17
C TYR A 2 -5.33 4.59 15.93
N ILE A 3 -6.57 5.06 16.06
CA ILE A 3 -7.33 5.54 14.91
C ILE A 3 -7.41 7.07 14.96
N PHE A 4 -6.91 7.71 13.91
CA PHE A 4 -6.95 9.15 13.73
C PHE A 4 -8.25 9.61 13.07
N GLY A 5 -8.72 10.82 13.41
CA GLY A 5 -9.94 11.41 12.81
C GLY A 5 -11.27 11.00 13.49
N GLY A 6 -11.20 10.24 14.59
CA GLY A 6 -12.37 9.80 15.35
C GLY A 6 -13.13 8.66 14.70
N THR A 7 -13.99 7.99 15.48
CA THR A 7 -14.81 6.88 14.97
C THR A 7 -16.29 7.12 15.23
N LYS A 8 -17.14 6.81 14.23
CA LYS A 8 -18.61 6.81 14.40
C LYS A 8 -19.09 5.80 15.46
N HIS A 9 -18.22 4.84 15.81
CA HIS A 9 -18.54 3.72 16.70
C HIS A 9 -18.33 4.03 18.19
N GLY A 10 -17.79 5.21 18.53
CA GLY A 10 -17.73 5.81 19.87
C GLY A 10 -16.87 5.10 20.92
N ASN A 11 -16.72 3.78 20.86
CA ASN A 11 -15.98 2.99 21.85
C ASN A 11 -15.07 1.96 21.16
N SER A 12 -13.85 1.82 21.70
CA SER A 12 -12.81 0.90 21.21
C SER A 12 -13.28 -0.56 21.13
N ARG A 13 -14.17 -1.03 22.03
CA ARG A 13 -14.75 -2.39 21.96
C ARG A 13 -15.67 -2.58 20.76
N LYS A 14 -16.56 -1.62 20.51
CA LYS A 14 -17.48 -1.65 19.37
C LYS A 14 -16.71 -1.59 18.06
N LEU A 15 -15.66 -0.78 18.04
CA LEU A 15 -14.76 -0.65 16.90
C LEU A 15 -14.00 -1.94 16.61
N LYS A 16 -13.43 -2.59 17.63
CA LYS A 16 -12.78 -3.90 17.49
C LYS A 16 -13.75 -4.97 16.97
N LYS A 17 -14.96 -5.02 17.54
CA LYS A 17 -16.00 -5.93 17.06
C LYS A 17 -16.36 -5.67 15.60
N PHE A 18 -16.60 -4.41 15.23
CA PHE A 18 -16.89 -4.02 13.86
C PHE A 18 -15.79 -4.45 12.89
N ILE A 19 -14.52 -4.26 13.25
CA ILE A 19 -13.41 -4.65 12.37
C ILE A 19 -13.33 -6.17 12.23
N ASN A 20 -13.46 -6.92 13.33
CA ASN A 20 -13.46 -8.38 13.28
C ASN A 20 -14.64 -8.95 12.48
N ASP A 21 -15.81 -8.34 12.57
CA ASP A 21 -17.03 -8.81 11.91
C ASP A 21 -17.01 -8.53 10.39
N ASN A 22 -16.36 -7.44 9.95
CA ASN A 22 -16.40 -7.00 8.53
C ASN A 22 -15.09 -7.24 7.76
N PHE A 23 -13.97 -7.39 8.46
CA PHE A 23 -12.65 -7.57 7.86
C PHE A 23 -12.04 -8.90 8.33
N PHE A 24 -10.91 -8.83 9.03
CA PHE A 24 -10.19 -9.98 9.54
C PHE A 24 -10.03 -9.87 11.05
N GLU A 25 -9.80 -11.01 11.70
CA GLU A 25 -9.63 -11.06 13.14
C GLU A 25 -8.34 -10.36 13.58
N LEU A 26 -8.48 -9.17 14.13
CA LEU A 26 -7.35 -8.40 14.65
C LEU A 26 -6.98 -8.84 16.08
N LYS A 27 -5.77 -9.39 16.20
CA LYS A 27 -5.17 -9.75 17.50
C LYS A 27 -4.60 -8.55 18.25
N ALA A 28 -4.57 -7.36 17.64
CA ALA A 28 -4.05 -6.14 18.25
C ALA A 28 -5.08 -5.44 19.17
N GLU A 29 -4.57 -4.61 20.08
CA GLU A 29 -5.36 -3.60 20.79
C GLU A 29 -5.69 -2.44 19.84
N ILE A 30 -6.91 -1.94 19.94
CA ILE A 30 -7.40 -0.84 19.09
C ILE A 30 -7.86 0.29 20.01
N PHE A 31 -7.38 1.49 19.72
CA PHE A 31 -7.69 2.72 20.46
C PHE A 31 -8.37 3.70 19.52
N SER A 32 -9.52 4.23 19.95
CA SER A 32 -10.35 5.14 19.15
C SER A 32 -9.87 6.60 19.16
N THR A 33 -8.87 6.93 19.97
CA THR A 33 -8.24 8.25 20.08
C THR A 33 -6.73 8.08 20.15
N MET A 34 -5.99 9.13 19.77
CA MET A 34 -4.54 9.24 19.91
C MET A 34 -4.10 9.88 21.23
N ASP A 35 -5.04 10.17 22.14
CA ASP A 35 -4.73 10.71 23.45
C ASP A 35 -3.97 9.65 24.28
N ASN A 36 -2.81 10.03 24.82
CA ASN A 36 -1.96 9.17 25.65
C ASN A 36 -1.45 7.90 24.94
N ILE A 37 -0.69 8.10 23.85
CA ILE A 37 0.06 7.00 23.23
C ILE A 37 1.08 6.45 24.22
N LYS A 38 1.02 5.14 24.45
CA LYS A 38 1.95 4.43 25.32
C LYS A 38 3.36 4.50 24.73
N ASP A 39 4.36 4.42 25.60
CA ASP A 39 5.75 4.34 25.18
C ASP A 39 5.96 3.14 24.25
N CYS A 40 6.66 3.37 23.14
CA CYS A 40 6.87 2.35 22.12
C CYS A 40 8.25 2.46 21.46
N ASP A 41 8.76 1.34 20.99
CA ASP A 41 10.01 1.32 20.23
C ASP A 41 9.84 1.87 18.81
N ALA A 42 8.67 1.62 18.21
CA ALA A 42 8.39 2.01 16.84
C ALA A 42 6.93 2.49 16.69
N LEU A 43 6.80 3.65 16.05
CA LEU A 43 5.52 4.26 15.72
C LEU A 43 5.41 4.43 14.20
N ILE A 44 4.31 3.96 13.60
CA ILE A 44 4.14 3.97 12.14
C ILE A 44 2.94 4.81 11.77
N ALA A 45 3.17 5.85 10.96
CA ALA A 45 2.13 6.59 10.26
C ALA A 45 1.71 5.83 8.99
N THR A 46 0.41 5.73 8.72
CA THR A 46 -0.11 5.09 7.50
C THR A 46 -0.61 6.06 6.43
N SER A 47 -0.89 7.31 6.81
CA SER A 47 -1.34 8.39 5.92
C SER A 47 -0.72 9.73 6.30
N TRP A 48 -0.62 10.69 5.38
CA TRP A 48 -0.06 12.03 5.60
C TRP A 48 -0.72 12.76 6.77
N GLN A 49 -2.03 12.57 6.96
CA GLN A 49 -2.77 13.20 8.06
C GLN A 49 -2.28 12.67 9.42
N THR A 50 -1.97 11.37 9.50
CA THR A 50 -1.42 10.71 10.70
C THR A 50 0.05 11.03 10.94
N ALA A 51 0.79 11.40 9.90
CA ALA A 51 2.21 11.76 10.01
C ALA A 51 2.44 12.99 10.89
N TYR A 52 1.50 13.95 10.90
CA TYR A 52 1.56 15.15 11.74
C TYR A 52 1.49 14.87 13.25
N PRO A 53 0.48 14.16 13.79
CA PRO A 53 0.47 13.79 15.20
C PRO A 53 1.63 12.86 15.55
N VAL A 54 2.01 11.92 14.66
CA VAL A 54 3.21 11.08 14.81
C VAL A 54 4.47 11.92 15.00
N ARG A 55 4.60 13.02 14.26
CA ARG A 55 5.72 13.95 14.43
C ARG A 55 5.75 14.58 15.82
N ALA A 56 4.60 14.96 16.37
CA ALA A 56 4.51 15.62 17.67
C ALA A 56 4.77 14.69 18.87
N ILE A 57 4.49 13.39 18.74
CA ILE A 57 4.64 12.42 19.84
C ILE A 57 6.13 12.18 20.16
N GLN A 58 6.54 12.34 21.42
CA GLN A 58 7.93 12.11 21.84
C GLN A 58 8.17 10.69 22.39
N ASN A 59 7.11 9.98 22.74
CA ASN A 59 7.12 8.67 23.40
C ASN A 59 7.49 7.48 22.48
N ALA A 60 8.09 7.75 21.32
CA ALA A 60 8.47 6.75 20.33
C ALA A 60 9.97 6.83 20.02
N ARG A 61 10.70 5.72 20.19
CA ARG A 61 12.15 5.69 19.88
C ARG A 61 12.45 5.85 18.40
N LYS A 62 11.64 5.23 17.53
CA LYS A 62 11.74 5.33 16.07
C LYS A 62 10.38 5.62 15.46
N LYS A 63 10.37 6.43 14.41
CA LYS A 63 9.17 6.79 13.66
C LYS A 63 9.33 6.35 12.21
N PHE A 64 8.32 5.65 11.73
CA PHE A 64 8.25 5.12 10.38
C PHE A 64 7.05 5.71 9.66
N TYR A 65 7.15 5.75 8.34
CA TYR A 65 6.06 6.16 7.48
C TYR A 65 5.79 5.06 6.44
N PHE A 66 4.63 4.43 6.54
CA PHE A 66 4.18 3.45 5.57
C PHE A 66 3.58 4.17 4.36
N VAL A 67 4.39 4.33 3.31
CA VAL A 67 4.01 5.06 2.10
C VAL A 67 3.48 4.06 1.07
N GLN A 68 2.17 4.07 0.86
CA GLN A 68 1.50 3.18 -0.09
C GLN A 68 1.53 3.73 -1.52
N ASP A 69 1.45 5.06 -1.64
CA ASP A 69 1.47 5.78 -2.91
C ASP A 69 1.96 7.22 -2.65
N PHE A 70 2.19 7.99 -3.70
CA PHE A 70 2.54 9.40 -3.60
C PHE A 70 1.31 10.26 -3.30
N GLU A 71 0.98 10.36 -2.02
CA GLU A 71 -0.24 10.98 -1.50
C GLU A 71 -0.48 12.46 -1.90
N PRO A 72 0.54 13.32 -2.15
CA PRO A 72 0.29 14.67 -2.63
C PRO A 72 -0.52 14.70 -3.93
N TRP A 73 -0.36 13.71 -4.82
CA TRP A 73 -1.11 13.64 -6.09
C TRP A 73 -2.60 13.35 -5.93
N PHE A 74 -3.07 13.01 -4.73
CA PHE A 74 -4.50 12.85 -4.47
C PHE A 74 -5.25 14.18 -4.38
N TYR A 75 -4.52 15.29 -4.28
CA TYR A 75 -5.07 16.62 -4.14
C TYR A 75 -4.59 17.51 -5.30
N PRO A 76 -5.42 18.46 -5.77
CA PRO A 76 -4.95 19.52 -6.65
C PRO A 76 -3.90 20.37 -5.90
N MET A 77 -3.17 21.22 -6.63
CA MET A 77 -2.13 22.12 -6.09
C MET A 77 -2.71 23.12 -5.06
N SER A 78 -2.89 22.63 -3.84
CA SER A 78 -3.63 23.25 -2.74
C SER A 78 -2.80 23.18 -1.46
N SER A 79 -3.35 23.67 -0.35
CA SER A 79 -2.72 23.57 0.96
C SER A 79 -2.46 22.10 1.33
N GLU A 80 -3.43 21.22 1.07
CA GLU A 80 -3.36 19.79 1.34
C GLU A 80 -2.22 19.12 0.58
N TYR A 81 -2.03 19.49 -0.70
CA TYR A 81 -0.89 19.02 -1.49
C TYR A 81 0.44 19.34 -0.81
N LYS A 82 0.60 20.60 -0.37
CA LYS A 82 1.83 21.04 0.29
C LYS A 82 2.02 20.42 1.67
N MET A 83 0.93 20.18 2.39
CA MET A 83 0.97 19.50 3.67
C MET A 83 1.41 18.04 3.50
N ALA A 84 0.82 17.31 2.55
CA ALA A 84 1.21 15.95 2.23
C ALA A 84 2.68 15.88 1.78
N GLU A 85 3.12 16.79 0.92
CA GLU A 85 4.52 16.85 0.46
C GLU A 85 5.50 17.10 1.62
N ASN A 86 5.12 17.95 2.58
CA ASN A 86 5.95 18.26 3.73
C ASN A 86 6.14 17.08 4.67
N THR A 87 5.22 16.09 4.67
CA THR A 87 5.35 14.90 5.54
C THR A 87 6.58 14.07 5.24
N TYR A 88 7.05 14.05 3.99
CA TYR A 88 8.27 13.34 3.60
C TYR A 88 9.54 14.00 4.18
N LYS A 89 9.46 15.28 4.56
CA LYS A 89 10.58 16.03 5.15
C LYS A 89 10.66 15.91 6.69
N PHE A 90 9.86 15.03 7.29
CA PHE A 90 9.81 14.91 8.76
C PHE A 90 10.95 14.09 9.36
N GLY A 91 11.81 13.48 8.52
CA GLY A 91 12.91 12.63 8.96
C GLY A 91 12.45 11.24 9.42
N PHE A 92 11.28 10.79 9.00
CA PHE A 92 10.81 9.44 9.23
C PHE A 92 11.53 8.45 8.31
N TYR A 93 11.54 7.18 8.69
CA TYR A 93 11.99 6.12 7.80
C TYR A 93 10.80 5.58 6.98
N GLY A 94 10.87 5.70 5.66
CA GLY A 94 9.83 5.26 4.73
C GLY A 94 9.82 3.74 4.53
N ILE A 95 8.63 3.14 4.56
CA ILE A 95 8.38 1.77 4.12
C ILE A 95 7.46 1.88 2.90
N CYS A 96 8.04 1.72 1.71
CA CYS A 96 7.38 2.04 0.45
C CYS A 96 6.86 0.80 -0.28
N ALA A 97 5.71 0.94 -0.97
CA ALA A 97 5.20 -0.05 -1.90
C ALA A 97 6.00 -0.01 -3.23
N GLY A 98 7.11 -0.74 -3.28
CA GLY A 98 7.95 -0.88 -4.46
C GLY A 98 9.08 0.15 -4.62
N PRO A 99 10.04 -0.12 -5.53
CA PRO A 99 11.28 0.64 -5.65
C PRO A 99 11.09 2.02 -6.29
N TRP A 100 10.05 2.21 -7.11
CA TRP A 100 9.77 3.50 -7.72
C TRP A 100 9.43 4.56 -6.67
N LEU A 101 8.62 4.17 -5.68
CA LEU A 101 8.19 5.07 -4.62
C LEU A 101 9.35 5.47 -3.69
N VAL A 102 10.31 4.56 -3.46
CA VAL A 102 11.56 4.88 -2.75
C VAL A 102 12.33 5.99 -3.46
N LYS A 103 12.47 5.90 -4.79
CA LYS A 103 13.14 6.97 -5.56
C LYS A 103 12.41 8.30 -5.41
N LYS A 104 11.08 8.28 -5.43
CA LYS A 104 10.25 9.47 -5.28
C LYS A 104 10.37 10.12 -3.90
N VAL A 105 10.30 9.35 -2.82
CA VAL A 105 10.43 9.93 -1.47
C VAL A 105 11.86 10.34 -1.15
N ASN A 106 12.86 9.71 -1.76
CA ASN A 106 14.26 10.13 -1.66
C ASN A 106 14.51 11.51 -2.27
N GLU A 107 13.70 11.98 -3.23
CA GLU A 107 13.75 13.36 -3.75
C GLU A 107 13.48 14.40 -2.64
N TYR A 108 12.86 13.97 -1.53
CA TYR A 108 12.56 14.78 -0.35
C TYR A 108 13.48 14.46 0.85
N GLU A 109 14.62 13.80 0.60
CA GLU A 109 15.60 13.41 1.61
C GLU A 109 15.08 12.41 2.66
N MET A 110 13.95 11.74 2.40
CA MET A 110 13.41 10.73 3.30
C MET A 110 14.10 9.39 3.08
N PRO A 111 14.82 8.81 4.06
CA PRO A 111 15.39 7.48 3.91
C PRO A 111 14.26 6.45 3.84
N ALA A 112 14.28 5.56 2.85
CA ALA A 112 13.22 4.57 2.69
C ALA A 112 13.73 3.19 2.21
N GLY A 113 13.02 2.14 2.65
CA GLY A 113 13.07 0.80 2.09
C GLY A 113 11.80 0.48 1.31
N TYR A 114 11.77 -0.63 0.58
CA TYR A 114 10.57 -1.09 -0.12
C TYR A 114 10.24 -2.54 0.18
N PHE A 115 8.97 -2.87 -0.03
CA PHE A 115 8.49 -4.24 -0.17
C PHE A 115 7.90 -4.44 -1.57
N ASP A 116 7.98 -5.65 -2.08
CA ASP A 116 7.38 -6.00 -3.36
C ASP A 116 5.88 -6.26 -3.20
N LEU A 117 5.11 -5.75 -4.15
CA LEU A 117 3.69 -6.03 -4.24
C LEU A 117 3.50 -7.48 -4.68
N ALA A 118 2.97 -8.30 -3.78
CA ALA A 118 2.59 -9.67 -4.07
C ALA A 118 1.16 -9.75 -4.61
N TYR A 119 0.87 -10.81 -5.35
CA TYR A 119 -0.49 -11.17 -5.78
C TYR A 119 -0.99 -12.41 -5.03
N ASP A 120 -2.31 -12.65 -5.05
CA ASP A 120 -2.88 -13.89 -4.51
C ASP A 120 -2.83 -15.02 -5.54
N PRO A 121 -2.00 -16.06 -5.36
CA PRO A 121 -1.95 -17.17 -6.30
C PRO A 121 -3.25 -17.99 -6.34
N LYS A 122 -4.10 -17.89 -5.31
CA LYS A 122 -5.43 -18.55 -5.31
C LYS A 122 -6.42 -17.84 -6.23
N ILE A 123 -6.22 -16.55 -6.48
CA ILE A 123 -7.09 -15.71 -7.31
C ILE A 123 -6.49 -15.55 -8.70
N TYR A 124 -5.19 -15.25 -8.77
CA TYR A 124 -4.43 -15.05 -10.00
C TYR A 124 -3.51 -16.24 -10.21
N PHE A 125 -3.92 -17.13 -11.10
CA PHE A 125 -3.13 -18.26 -11.54
C PHE A 125 -2.95 -18.21 -13.07
N PRO A 126 -1.83 -18.73 -13.59
CA PRO A 126 -1.63 -18.81 -15.03
C PRO A 126 -2.79 -19.54 -15.70
N ARG A 127 -3.37 -18.94 -16.74
CA ARG A 127 -4.32 -19.65 -17.58
C ARG A 127 -3.52 -20.56 -18.52
N GLU A 128 -3.96 -21.80 -18.67
CA GLU A 128 -3.49 -22.66 -19.75
C GLU A 128 -3.84 -22.01 -21.10
N VAL A 129 -2.82 -21.52 -21.81
CA VAL A 129 -2.98 -21.06 -23.18
C VAL A 129 -3.11 -22.30 -24.05
N LYS A 130 -4.33 -22.61 -24.51
CA LYS A 130 -4.51 -23.55 -25.62
C LYS A 130 -3.87 -22.89 -26.85
N THR A 131 -2.75 -23.46 -27.28
CA THR A 131 -1.92 -23.27 -28.50
C THR A 131 -2.15 -21.97 -29.30
N PRO A 132 -1.08 -21.22 -29.67
CA PRO A 132 -1.23 -19.96 -30.40
C PRO A 132 -2.10 -20.15 -31.66
N ILE A 133 -3.18 -19.37 -31.75
CA ILE A 133 -3.99 -19.24 -32.96
C ILE A 133 -3.06 -18.69 -34.04
N LYS A 134 -2.76 -19.49 -35.06
CA LYS A 134 -2.16 -18.98 -36.30
C LYS A 134 -3.17 -18.02 -36.92
N LEU A 135 -2.94 -16.72 -36.79
CA LEU A 135 -3.64 -15.72 -37.59
C LEU A 135 -3.01 -15.75 -38.98
N GLU A 136 -3.61 -16.49 -39.91
CA GLU A 136 -3.29 -16.35 -41.33
C GLU A 136 -3.97 -15.09 -41.87
N SER A 137 -3.21 -14.02 -42.07
CA SER A 137 -3.64 -12.87 -42.86
C SER A 137 -3.61 -13.24 -44.35
N LYS A 138 -4.78 -13.44 -44.96
CA LYS A 138 -4.93 -13.39 -46.43
C LYS A 138 -5.04 -11.94 -46.87
N ASP A 139 -3.91 -11.26 -47.00
CA ASP A 139 -3.85 -9.97 -47.69
C ASP A 139 -2.94 -10.09 -48.92
N GLU A 140 -3.59 -10.00 -50.07
CA GLU A 140 -3.05 -10.13 -51.42
C GLU A 140 -2.43 -8.79 -51.88
N TYR A 141 -1.29 -8.36 -51.31
CA TYR A 141 -0.32 -7.50 -52.01
C TYR A 141 1.01 -7.34 -51.24
N ASN A 142 1.98 -8.17 -51.60
CA ASN A 142 3.42 -7.90 -51.69
C ASN A 142 4.16 -7.16 -50.54
N SER A 143 4.74 -7.92 -49.61
CA SER A 143 6.20 -8.05 -49.42
C SER A 143 6.50 -8.82 -48.13
N LYS A 144 7.07 -10.02 -48.27
CA LYS A 144 7.42 -10.90 -47.14
C LYS A 144 8.50 -10.24 -46.27
N LYS A 145 8.10 -9.63 -45.16
CA LYS A 145 8.96 -9.40 -44.01
C LYS A 145 8.60 -10.42 -42.94
N ILE A 146 9.37 -11.51 -42.87
CA ILE A 146 9.32 -12.43 -41.73
C ILE A 146 10.00 -11.68 -40.59
N ILE A 147 9.22 -10.94 -39.81
CA ILE A 147 9.66 -10.42 -38.53
C ILE A 147 9.53 -11.61 -37.57
N SER A 148 10.63 -12.30 -37.31
CA SER A 148 10.69 -13.25 -36.19
C SER A 148 10.60 -12.41 -34.91
N LEU A 149 9.39 -12.27 -34.38
CA LEU A 149 9.20 -11.73 -33.04
C LEU A 149 9.83 -12.71 -32.04
N PRO A 150 10.76 -12.28 -31.17
CA PRO A 150 11.28 -13.15 -30.13
C PRO A 150 10.12 -13.61 -29.26
N ASN A 151 10.08 -14.91 -29.02
CA ASN A 151 9.13 -15.68 -28.21
C ASN A 151 8.40 -14.82 -27.15
N VAL A 152 7.23 -14.26 -27.50
CA VAL A 152 6.45 -13.39 -26.58
C VAL A 152 5.65 -14.29 -25.65
N SER A 153 6.34 -14.82 -24.64
CA SER A 153 5.77 -15.65 -23.57
C SER A 153 5.12 -14.83 -22.44
N SER A 154 4.78 -13.55 -22.65
CA SER A 154 4.35 -12.66 -21.55
C SER A 154 3.18 -11.71 -21.84
N LEU A 155 2.32 -11.99 -22.81
CA LEU A 155 1.05 -11.26 -22.93
C LEU A 155 0.01 -11.80 -21.93
N MET A 156 0.19 -11.39 -20.67
CA MET A 156 -0.67 -11.66 -19.53
C MET A 156 -1.99 -10.88 -19.65
N CYS A 157 -2.98 -11.44 -20.37
CA CYS A 157 -4.35 -10.92 -20.33
C CYS A 157 -5.16 -11.70 -19.28
N GLY A 158 -5.10 -11.24 -18.03
CA GLY A 158 -5.87 -11.79 -16.91
C GLY A 158 -7.33 -11.34 -16.95
N ARG A 159 -8.28 -12.29 -16.88
CA ARG A 159 -9.72 -12.00 -16.77
C ARG A 159 -10.09 -11.93 -15.29
N LEU A 160 -10.48 -10.75 -14.80
CA LEU A 160 -10.89 -10.50 -13.42
C LEU A 160 -12.28 -11.10 -13.11
N ARG A 161 -12.47 -11.71 -11.93
CA ARG A 161 -13.79 -11.79 -11.30
C ARG A 161 -14.07 -10.46 -10.57
N PRO A 162 -15.30 -9.90 -10.62
CA PRO A 162 -15.60 -8.65 -9.93
C PRO A 162 -15.41 -8.82 -8.41
N GLY A 163 -14.56 -7.99 -7.78
CA GLY A 163 -14.50 -7.84 -6.32
C GLY A 163 -13.16 -8.06 -5.59
N ALA A 164 -12.04 -8.34 -6.27
CA ALA A 164 -10.82 -8.84 -5.60
C ALA A 164 -9.73 -7.80 -5.25
N VAL A 165 -10.00 -6.49 -5.29
CA VAL A 165 -8.93 -5.46 -5.20
C VAL A 165 -8.57 -5.03 -3.75
N LEU A 166 -9.40 -5.33 -2.75
CA LEU A 166 -9.23 -4.73 -1.41
C LEU A 166 -8.44 -5.54 -0.37
N ASN A 167 -8.16 -6.83 -0.58
CA ASN A 167 -7.67 -7.72 0.48
C ASN A 167 -6.14 -7.75 0.66
N TYR A 168 -5.34 -7.22 -0.27
CA TYR A 168 -3.90 -7.45 -0.27
C TYR A 168 -3.07 -6.41 0.49
N CYS A 169 -3.47 -5.13 0.46
CA CYS A 169 -2.71 -4.07 1.13
C CYS A 169 -2.66 -4.25 2.67
N PHE A 170 -3.72 -4.81 3.26
CA PHE A 170 -3.81 -5.00 4.71
C PHE A 170 -2.99 -6.19 5.25
N ARG A 171 -2.69 -7.21 4.45
CA ARG A 171 -1.99 -8.41 4.92
C ARG A 171 -0.50 -8.19 5.14
N VAL A 172 0.09 -7.19 4.49
CA VAL A 172 1.46 -6.72 4.79
C VAL A 172 1.53 -6.13 6.20
N CYS A 173 0.45 -5.49 6.69
CA CYS A 173 0.40 -4.96 8.05
C CYS A 173 0.40 -6.05 9.14
N GLU A 174 -0.17 -7.24 8.90
CA GLU A 174 -0.24 -8.32 9.91
C GLU A 174 1.15 -8.83 10.36
N ASN A 175 2.10 -8.94 9.43
CA ASN A 175 3.47 -9.37 9.77
C ASN A 175 4.21 -8.32 10.60
N PHE A 176 3.89 -7.03 10.41
CA PHE A 176 4.45 -5.91 11.16
C PHE A 176 3.88 -5.81 12.59
N ILE A 177 2.60 -6.15 12.80
CA ILE A 177 1.92 -6.05 14.11
C ILE A 177 2.48 -7.02 15.17
N ARG A 178 3.12 -8.14 14.77
CA ARG A 178 3.68 -9.14 15.72
C ARG A 178 4.90 -8.65 16.52
N GLY A 179 5.54 -7.55 16.12
CA GLY A 179 6.78 -7.04 16.72
C GLY A 179 6.64 -5.90 17.75
N GLY A 180 5.45 -5.66 18.32
CA GLY A 180 5.23 -4.53 19.24
C GLY A 180 5.06 -3.18 18.52
N LEU A 181 4.69 -3.23 17.25
CA LEU A 181 4.55 -2.08 16.37
C LEU A 181 3.18 -1.41 16.54
N ILE A 182 3.19 -0.10 16.77
CA ILE A 182 1.95 0.68 16.87
C ILE A 182 1.68 1.33 15.51
N LEU A 183 0.70 0.78 14.79
CA LEU A 183 0.14 1.40 13.59
C LEU A 183 -0.86 2.50 13.98
N ILE A 184 -0.73 3.66 13.33
CA ILE A 184 -1.65 4.79 13.40
C ILE A 184 -2.31 5.00 12.04
#